data_AF-A0A7X7FX95-F1
#
_entry.id   AF-A0A7X7FX95-F1
#
_cell.length_a   1.000
_cell.length_b   1.000
_cell.length_c   1.000
_cell.angle_alpha   90.00
_cell.angle_beta   90.00
_cell.angle_gamma   90.00
#
_symmetry.space_group_name_H-M   'P 1'
#
loop_
_entity.id
_entity.type
_entity.pdbx_description
1 polymer ?
#
loop_
_entity_poly.entity_id
_entity_poly.type
_entity_poly.pdbx_seq_one_letter_code
_entity_poly.pdbx_strand_id
1 'polypeptide(L)'
;MILLAIFAAINNKRSMDYFNTQEGSVTVCDKEGIILYMNQKAIDTFGNKVGKNLFFCHPPQAQEKIHSLLKTGETNAYTIEKKGIKKII
;
A
#
# COMPACT_ATOMS: atom_id res chain seq x y z
N MET A 1 8.79 -5.77 5.25
CA MET A 1 7.97 -4.53 5.28
C MET A 1 6.75 -4.83 4.44
N ILE A 2 5.65 -5.21 5.09
CA ILE A 2 4.40 -5.52 4.42
C ILE A 2 3.75 -4.16 4.20
N LEU A 3 3.62 -3.78 2.94
CA LEU A 3 3.00 -2.53 2.53
C LEU A 3 1.49 -2.74 2.66
N LEU A 4 0.81 -1.89 3.43
CA LEU A 4 -0.65 -1.83 3.42
C LEU A 4 -1.08 -1.31 2.05
N ALA A 5 -1.43 -2.22 1.15
CA ALA A 5 -2.17 -1.87 -0.06
C ALA A 5 -3.60 -1.59 0.39
N ILE A 6 -3.98 -0.31 0.47
CA ILE A 6 -5.38 0.03 0.69
C ILE A 6 -6.10 -0.32 -0.62
N PHE A 7 -6.85 -1.42 -0.58
CA PHE A 7 -7.81 -1.74 -1.62
C PHE A 7 -8.94 -0.75 -1.56
N ALA A 8 -8.97 0.11 -2.56
CA ALA A 8 -10.16 0.85 -2.82
C ALA A 8 -10.28 0.98 -4.33
N ALA A 9 -11.32 0.38 -4.89
CA ALA A 9 -11.78 0.62 -6.25
C ALA A 9 -12.29 2.08 -6.30
N ILE A 10 -11.36 3.02 -6.30
CA ILE A 10 -11.67 4.45 -6.25
C ILE A 10 -11.66 4.98 -7.67
N ASN A 11 -12.85 5.04 -8.26
CA ASN A 11 -13.11 5.71 -9.53
C ASN A 11 -13.34 7.23 -9.35
N ASN A 12 -12.87 7.84 -8.26
CA ASN A 12 -13.13 9.26 -7.98
C ASN A 12 -11.87 10.01 -7.53
N LYS A 13 -11.47 11.01 -8.33
CA LYS A 13 -10.30 11.86 -8.09
C LYS A 13 -10.35 12.57 -6.72
N ARG A 14 -11.54 12.92 -6.23
CA ARG A 14 -11.76 13.62 -4.95
C ARG A 14 -11.31 12.80 -3.73
N SER A 15 -11.37 11.47 -3.82
CA SER A 15 -10.95 10.56 -2.75
C SER A 15 -9.44 10.33 -2.69
N MET A 16 -8.69 10.56 -3.78
CA MET A 16 -7.23 10.48 -3.74
C MET A 16 -6.60 11.65 -2.98
N ASP A 17 -7.18 12.84 -3.05
CA ASP A 17 -6.66 14.02 -2.33
C ASP A 17 -6.70 13.84 -0.81
N TYR A 18 -7.71 13.13 -0.30
CA TYR A 18 -7.81 12.77 1.12
C TYR A 18 -6.61 11.94 1.61
N PHE A 19 -6.08 11.05 0.77
CA PHE A 19 -4.93 10.22 1.18
C PHE A 19 -3.63 11.01 1.33
N ASN A 20 -3.52 12.18 0.68
CA ASN A 20 -2.38 13.07 0.86
C ASN A 20 -2.39 13.79 2.22
N THR A 21 -3.55 13.90 2.88
CA THR A 21 -3.64 14.52 4.22
C THR A 21 -3.40 13.53 5.36
N GLN A 22 -3.18 12.25 5.06
CA GLN A 22 -2.99 11.21 6.08
C GLN A 22 -1.55 11.19 6.58
N GLU A 23 -1.35 10.81 7.85
CA GLU A 23 -0.02 10.74 8.43
C GLU A 23 0.84 9.59 7.90
N GLY A 24 0.18 8.52 7.43
CA GLY A 24 0.83 7.33 6.89
C GLY A 24 1.14 7.39 5.39
N SER A 25 2.06 6.53 4.94
CA SER A 25 2.27 6.26 3.52
C SER A 25 1.11 5.44 2.97
N VAL A 26 0.48 5.90 1.89
CA VAL A 26 -0.63 5.21 1.22
C VAL A 26 -0.19 4.80 -0.18
N THR A 27 -0.45 3.54 -0.53
CA THR A 27 -0.28 3.00 -1.88
C THR A 27 -1.53 2.23 -2.25
N VAL A 28 -2.06 2.49 -3.45
CA VAL A 28 -3.26 1.85 -4.00
C VAL A 28 -2.86 1.13 -5.28
N CYS A 29 -3.31 -0.11 -5.44
CA CYS A 29 -3.10 -0.91 -6.64
C CYS A 29 -4.40 -1.53 -7.15
N ASP A 30 -4.40 -1.99 -8.40
CA ASP A 30 -5.46 -2.84 -8.92
C ASP A 30 -5.33 -4.30 -8.41
N LYS A 31 -6.20 -5.18 -8.90
CA LYS A 31 -6.23 -6.60 -8.51
C LYS A 31 -5.04 -7.40 -9.04
N GLU A 32 -4.35 -6.92 -10.07
CA GLU A 32 -3.14 -7.52 -10.63
C GLU A 32 -1.87 -6.96 -9.97
N GLY A 33 -2.02 -6.03 -9.02
CA GLY A 33 -0.94 -5.40 -8.29
C GLY A 33 -0.31 -4.22 -9.00
N ILE A 34 -0.89 -3.69 -10.09
CA ILE A 34 -0.39 -2.47 -10.73
C ILE A 34 -0.71 -1.28 -9.83
N ILE A 35 0.33 -0.53 -9.44
CA ILE A 35 0.19 0.64 -8.56
C ILE A 35 -0.49 1.76 -9.33
N LEU A 36 -1.66 2.18 -8.86
CA LEU A 36 -2.47 3.24 -9.46
C LEU A 36 -2.21 4.60 -8.81
N TYR A 37 -1.86 4.60 -7.52
CA TYR A 37 -1.66 5.83 -6.75
C TYR A 37 -0.69 5.62 -5.59
N MET A 38 0.09 6.65 -5.30
CA MET A 38 0.89 6.78 -4.09
C MET A 38 0.71 8.20 -3.56
N ASN A 39 0.51 8.34 -2.24
CA ASN A 39 0.51 9.67 -1.63
C ASN A 39 1.93 10.23 -1.54
N GLN A 40 2.07 11.55 -1.29
CA GLN A 40 3.39 12.20 -1.28
C GLN A 40 4.35 11.54 -0.28
N LYS A 41 3.87 11.20 0.93
CA LYS A 41 4.67 10.51 1.95
C LYS A 41 5.21 9.16 1.47
N ALA A 42 4.40 8.38 0.75
CA ALA A 42 4.84 7.11 0.17
C ALA A 42 5.88 7.32 -0.94
N ILE A 43 5.70 8.35 -1.78
CA ILE A 43 6.67 8.71 -2.82
C ILE A 43 8.00 9.14 -2.20
N ASP A 44 7.97 9.97 -1.17
CA ASP A 44 9.19 10.44 -0.49
C ASP A 44 9.96 9.29 0.18
N THR A 45 9.22 8.30 0.71
CA THR A 45 9.83 7.15 1.41
C THR A 45 10.32 6.07 0.46
N PHE A 46 9.59 5.80 -0.63
CA PHE A 46 9.80 4.62 -1.47
C PHE A 46 10.13 4.94 -2.93
N GLY A 47 10.14 6.22 -3.32
CA GLY A 47 10.20 6.66 -4.71
C GLY A 47 8.87 6.45 -5.43
N ASN A 48 8.61 7.23 -6.49
CA ASN A 48 7.41 7.07 -7.30
C ASN A 48 7.45 5.73 -8.05
N LYS A 49 6.46 4.87 -7.77
CA LYS A 49 6.28 3.55 -8.38
C LYS A 49 4.92 3.40 -9.09
N VAL A 50 4.18 4.47 -9.32
CA VAL A 50 2.93 4.42 -10.09
C VAL A 50 3.21 3.79 -11.47
N GLY A 51 2.35 2.86 -11.88
CA GLY A 51 2.49 2.05 -13.11
C GLY A 51 3.40 0.81 -12.97
N LYS A 52 4.14 0.67 -11.87
CA LYS A 52 4.91 -0.56 -11.58
C LYS A 52 4.04 -1.58 -10.87
N ASN A 53 4.46 -2.85 -10.92
CA ASN A 53 3.80 -3.91 -10.18
C ASN A 53 4.32 -3.99 -8.73
N LEU A 54 3.39 -4.05 -7.78
CA LEU A 54 3.63 -4.14 -6.33
C LEU A 54 4.46 -5.37 -5.97
N PHE A 55 4.23 -6.53 -6.60
CA PHE A 55 4.87 -7.79 -6.24
C PHE A 55 6.39 -7.76 -6.39
N PHE A 56 6.92 -7.02 -7.38
CA PHE A 56 8.36 -6.87 -7.58
C PHE A 56 9.06 -6.06 -6.48
N CYS A 57 8.31 -5.42 -5.59
CA CYS A 57 8.85 -4.67 -4.44
C CYS A 57 8.94 -5.52 -3.17
N HIS A 58 8.52 -6.80 -3.22
CA HIS A 58 8.34 -7.64 -2.04
C HIS A 58 9.04 -9.01 -2.19
N PRO A 59 9.57 -9.58 -1.09
CA PRO A 59 10.09 -10.95 -1.09
C PRO A 59 8.97 -11.98 -1.29
N PRO A 60 9.28 -13.23 -1.74
CA PRO A 60 8.29 -14.24 -2.10
C PRO A 60 7.19 -14.46 -1.05
N GLN A 61 7.57 -14.62 0.21
CA GLN A 61 6.61 -14.80 1.32
C GLN A 61 5.61 -13.64 1.45
N ALA A 62 6.05 -12.41 1.22
CA ALA A 62 5.16 -11.24 1.27
C ALA A 62 4.27 -11.17 0.03
N GLN A 63 4.77 -11.58 -1.14
CA GLN A 63 3.95 -11.67 -2.36
C GLN A 63 2.80 -12.67 -2.18
N GLU A 64 3.07 -13.85 -1.62
CA GLU A 64 2.05 -14.86 -1.30
C GLU A 64 0.95 -14.29 -0.40
N LYS A 65 1.34 -13.60 0.67
CA LYS A 65 0.38 -12.97 1.59
C LYS A 65 -0.45 -11.90 0.90
N ILE A 66 0.18 -11.02 0.11
CA ILE A 66 -0.52 -9.98 -0.65
C ILE A 66 -1.51 -10.61 -1.62
N HIS A 67 -1.10 -11.61 -2.40
CA HIS A 67 -2.00 -12.35 -3.30
C HIS A 67 -3.21 -12.92 -2.58
N SER A 68 -3.02 -13.52 -1.41
CA SER A 68 -4.13 -14.01 -0.59
C SER A 68 -5.09 -12.89 -0.23
N LEU A 69 -4.58 -11.75 0.26
CA LEU A 69 -5.41 -10.59 0.62
C LEU A 69 -6.13 -10.00 -0.59
N LEU A 70 -5.47 -9.92 -1.76
CA LEU A 70 -6.10 -9.48 -3.00
C LEU A 70 -7.25 -10.41 -3.42
N LYS A 71 -7.06 -11.73 -3.25
CA LYS A 71 -8.04 -12.75 -3.63
C LYS A 71 -9.23 -12.83 -2.67
N THR A 72 -9.00 -12.71 -1.37
CA THR A 72 -10.04 -12.84 -0.34
C THR A 72 -10.72 -11.51 0.01
N GLY A 73 -10.08 -10.38 -0.27
CA GLY A 73 -10.54 -9.06 0.17
C GLY A 73 -10.37 -8.84 1.68
N GLU A 74 -9.59 -9.68 2.35
CA GLU A 74 -9.35 -9.57 3.80
C GLU A 74 -8.47 -8.36 4.14
N THR A 75 -8.64 -7.86 5.36
CA THR A 75 -7.81 -6.78 5.91
C THR A 75 -6.65 -7.36 6.71
N ASN A 76 -5.46 -6.80 6.54
CA ASN A 76 -4.28 -7.12 7.34
C ASN A 76 -3.80 -5.86 8.06
N ALA A 77 -4.39 -5.56 9.21
CA ALA A 77 -4.08 -4.39 10.03
C ALA A 77 -3.43 -4.80 11.35
N TYR A 78 -2.26 -4.25 11.66
CA TYR A 78 -1.50 -4.63 12.85
C TYR A 78 -0.49 -3.55 13.24
N THR A 79 0.16 -3.67 14.41
CA THR A 79 1.20 -2.73 14.82
C THR A 79 2.58 -3.37 14.81
N ILE A 80 3.59 -2.59 14.43
CA ILE A 80 5.00 -2.95 14.55
C ILE A 80 5.74 -1.91 15.38
N GLU A 81 6.89 -2.29 15.92
CA GLU A 81 7.86 -1.34 16.46
C GLU A 81 9.15 -1.42 15.64
N LYS A 82 9.65 -0.26 15.20
CA LYS A 82 10.91 -0.19 14.45
C LYS A 82 11.70 1.03 14.89
N LYS A 83 12.93 0.81 15.38
CA LYS A 83 13.80 1.85 15.94
C LYS A 83 13.10 2.68 17.05
N GLY A 84 12.37 2.01 17.95
CA GLY A 84 11.63 2.67 19.04
C GLY A 84 10.35 3.39 18.61
N ILE A 85 9.97 3.33 17.33
CA ILE A 85 8.75 3.97 16.82
C ILE A 85 7.69 2.89 16.59
N LYS A 86 6.58 2.99 17.31
CA LYS A 86 5.38 2.17 17.06
C LYS A 86 4.65 2.68 15.83
N LYS A 87 4.31 1.77 14.91
CA LYS A 87 3.61 2.07 13.66
C LYS A 87 2.39 1.17 13.53
N ILE A 88 1.28 1.72 13.05
CA ILE A 88 0.20 0.92 12.49
C ILE A 88 0.55 0.65 11.03
N ILE A 89 0.39 -0.61 10.63
CA ILE A 89 0.47 -1.09 9.26
C ILE A 89 -0.95 -1.45 8.89
#